data_AF-A0A973EDF6-F1
#
_entry.id   AF-A0A973EDF6-F1
#
_cell.length_a   1.000
_cell.length_b   1.000
_cell.length_c   1.000
_cell.angle_alpha   90.00
_cell.angle_beta   90.00
_cell.angle_gamma   90.00
#
_symmetry.space_group_name_H-M   'P 1'
#
loop_
_entity.id
_entity.type
_entity.pdbx_description
1 polymer ?
#
loop_
_entity_poly.entity_id
_entity_poly.type
_entity_poly.pdbx_seq_one_letter_code
_entity_poly.pdbx_strand_id
1 'polypeptide(L)'
;MSESDNTQAPAQNRRPKRRRRKPRKSQSRNTSGWSLKQFQVEPVAGRWRFHDFDLPNPLMRAIQAEGFEYCTPIQAEALMHTLLGGDVVGKAQTGTGKTAAFLISMLAYFLEEEAPD
;
A
#
# COMPACT_ATOMS: atom_id res chain seq x y z
N MET A 1 -45.82 -40.28 49.66
CA MET A 1 -45.64 -41.08 48.42
C MET A 1 -46.14 -40.18 47.29
N SER A 2 -45.35 -39.57 46.41
CA SER A 2 -44.06 -39.95 45.82
C SER A 2 -43.40 -38.67 45.27
N GLU A 3 -42.21 -38.30 45.72
CA GLU A 3 -41.43 -37.19 45.15
C GLU A 3 -40.40 -37.76 44.16
N SER A 4 -40.78 -37.89 42.89
CA SER A 4 -40.33 -36.99 41.82
C SER A 4 -38.86 -36.58 41.68
N ASP A 5 -37.85 -37.38 42.03
CA ASP A 5 -36.43 -37.00 41.78
C ASP A 5 -36.11 -36.95 40.26
N ASN A 6 -36.08 -35.74 39.69
CA ASN A 6 -35.67 -35.47 38.32
C ASN A 6 -34.27 -34.82 38.31
N THR A 7 -33.23 -35.65 38.27
CA THR A 7 -31.85 -35.20 38.20
C THR A 7 -31.52 -34.70 36.79
N GLN A 8 -31.50 -33.37 36.60
CA GLN A 8 -30.96 -32.74 35.39
C GLN A 8 -29.44 -32.94 35.30
N ALA A 9 -28.97 -33.57 34.23
CA ALA A 9 -27.56 -33.67 33.89
C ALA A 9 -27.00 -32.30 33.43
N PRO A 10 -25.74 -31.95 33.72
CA PRO A 10 -25.19 -30.65 33.38
C PRO A 10 -24.85 -30.57 31.89
N ALA A 11 -25.24 -29.46 31.26
CA ALA A 11 -24.92 -29.13 29.88
C ALA A 11 -23.40 -29.01 29.68
N GLN A 12 -22.84 -29.89 28.83
CA GLN A 12 -21.43 -29.87 28.46
C GLN A 12 -21.11 -28.63 27.61
N ASN A 13 -20.30 -27.75 28.18
CA ASN A 13 -19.80 -26.51 27.62
C ASN A 13 -18.85 -26.78 26.43
N ARG A 14 -19.39 -26.83 25.20
CA ARG A 14 -18.59 -27.01 23.97
C ARG A 14 -17.94 -25.67 23.57
N ARG A 15 -16.70 -25.45 23.99
CA ARG A 15 -15.86 -24.32 23.51
C ARG A 15 -15.70 -24.37 21.98
N PRO A 16 -15.91 -23.26 21.25
CA PRO A 16 -15.69 -23.23 19.81
C PRO A 16 -14.20 -23.33 19.50
N LYS A 17 -13.81 -24.32 18.69
CA LYS A 17 -12.45 -24.51 18.18
C LYS A 17 -12.04 -23.25 17.39
N ARG A 18 -11.08 -22.47 17.91
CA ARG A 18 -10.44 -21.36 17.16
C ARG A 18 -9.89 -21.92 15.85
N ARG A 19 -10.53 -21.57 14.72
CA ARG A 19 -9.99 -21.82 13.39
C ARG A 19 -8.68 -21.04 13.27
N ARG A 20 -7.54 -21.74 13.33
CA ARG A 20 -6.23 -21.19 12.93
C ARG A 20 -6.37 -20.67 11.50
N ARG A 21 -6.35 -19.34 11.31
CA ARG A 21 -6.21 -18.75 9.99
C ARG A 21 -4.87 -19.22 9.44
N LYS A 22 -4.91 -19.95 8.31
CA LYS A 22 -3.70 -20.32 7.58
C LYS A 22 -2.92 -19.03 7.27
N PRO A 23 -1.59 -19.02 7.40
CA PRO A 23 -0.81 -17.87 6.97
C PRO A 23 -1.17 -17.60 5.51
N ARG A 24 -1.58 -16.36 5.19
CA ARG A 24 -1.73 -15.94 3.79
C ARG A 24 -0.34 -16.14 3.20
N LYS A 25 -0.19 -17.13 2.33
CA LYS A 25 1.00 -17.26 1.50
C LYS A 25 1.17 -15.90 0.84
N SER A 26 2.24 -15.21 1.19
CA SER A 26 2.77 -14.09 0.43
C SER A 26 2.95 -14.65 -0.98
N GLN A 27 1.97 -14.43 -1.84
CA GLN A 27 2.18 -14.57 -3.26
C GLN A 27 3.12 -13.41 -3.59
N SER A 28 4.42 -13.68 -3.52
CA SER A 28 5.39 -13.03 -4.38
C SER A 28 4.82 -13.14 -5.79
N ARG A 29 4.12 -12.09 -6.22
CA ARG A 29 3.48 -12.05 -7.52
C ARG A 29 4.63 -11.91 -8.51
N ASN A 30 4.80 -12.93 -9.33
CA ASN A 30 5.63 -12.94 -10.54
C ASN A 30 5.82 -11.51 -11.11
N THR A 31 7.03 -10.96 -10.94
CA THR A 31 7.49 -9.68 -11.50
C THR A 31 8.03 -9.82 -12.92
N SER A 32 8.00 -11.03 -13.49
CA SER A 32 8.57 -11.35 -14.80
C SER A 32 7.65 -10.89 -15.94
N GLY A 33 7.78 -9.63 -16.37
CA GLY A 33 7.20 -9.19 -17.66
C GLY A 33 6.96 -7.70 -17.80
N TRP A 34 6.91 -6.96 -16.69
CA TRP A 34 6.72 -5.52 -16.73
C TRP A 34 8.06 -4.79 -16.82
N SER A 35 8.14 -3.74 -17.64
CA SER A 35 9.31 -2.86 -17.70
C SER A 35 8.88 -1.41 -17.91
N LEU A 36 9.66 -0.47 -17.39
CA LEU A 36 9.38 0.97 -17.50
C LEU A 36 9.23 1.45 -18.95
N LYS A 37 9.90 0.78 -19.91
CA LYS A 37 9.79 1.07 -21.35
C LYS A 37 8.37 0.93 -21.92
N GLN A 38 7.52 0.15 -21.27
CA GLN A 38 6.11 -0.02 -21.65
C GLN A 38 5.25 1.15 -21.17
N PHE A 39 5.73 1.93 -20.20
CA PHE A 39 5.04 3.10 -19.69
C PHE A 39 5.55 4.35 -20.42
N GLN A 40 4.97 4.61 -21.59
CA GLN A 40 5.29 5.75 -22.42
C GLN A 40 4.34 6.90 -22.09
N VAL A 41 4.86 7.94 -21.44
CA VAL A 41 4.15 9.20 -21.24
C VAL A 41 4.97 10.30 -21.91
N GLU A 42 4.35 11.01 -22.85
CA GLU A 42 5.02 12.10 -23.58
C GLU A 42 5.48 13.21 -22.62
N PRO A 43 6.68 13.78 -22.80
CA PRO A 43 7.09 14.92 -22.01
C PRO A 43 6.25 16.15 -22.37
N VAL A 44 5.64 16.79 -21.37
CA VAL A 44 4.88 18.04 -21.53
C VAL A 44 5.56 19.14 -20.72
N ALA A 45 5.86 20.26 -21.36
CA ALA A 45 6.53 21.38 -20.71
C ALA A 45 5.75 21.85 -19.45
N GLY A 46 6.45 22.00 -18.33
CA GLY A 46 5.87 22.42 -17.05
C GLY A 46 5.11 21.32 -16.29
N ARG A 47 5.13 20.06 -16.74
CA ARG A 47 4.56 18.92 -16.03
C ARG A 47 5.64 17.89 -15.73
N TRP A 48 5.55 17.28 -14.56
CA TRP A 48 6.44 16.21 -14.12
C TRP A 48 5.73 14.87 -14.26
N ARG A 49 6.40 13.86 -14.81
CA ARG A 49 5.89 12.49 -14.89
C ARG A 49 6.34 11.72 -13.66
N PHE A 50 5.56 10.74 -13.22
CA PHE A 50 5.99 9.91 -12.09
C PHE A 50 7.27 9.12 -12.38
N HIS A 51 7.47 8.71 -13.63
CA HIS A 51 8.70 8.02 -14.03
C HIS A 51 9.88 8.96 -14.32
N ASP A 52 9.75 10.27 -14.06
CA ASP A 52 10.89 11.19 -14.01
C ASP A 52 11.61 11.10 -12.65
N PHE A 53 10.98 10.48 -11.65
CA PHE A 53 11.55 10.18 -10.35
C PHE A 53 12.13 8.76 -10.34
N ASP A 54 13.20 8.55 -9.57
CA ASP A 54 13.78 7.23 -9.36
C ASP A 54 12.93 6.45 -8.34
N LEU A 55 11.90 5.78 -8.84
CA LEU A 55 10.95 5.02 -8.03
C LEU A 55 11.10 3.51 -8.28
N PRO A 56 10.93 2.67 -7.24
CA PRO A 56 11.03 1.22 -7.38
C PRO A 56 10.10 0.66 -8.46
N ASN A 57 10.59 -0.28 -9.27
CA ASN A 57 9.82 -0.92 -10.35
C ASN A 57 8.43 -1.45 -9.90
N PRO A 58 8.28 -2.12 -8.73
CA PRO A 58 6.96 -2.55 -8.26
C PRO A 58 5.99 -1.38 -8.02
N LEU A 59 6.50 -0.25 -7.53
CA LEU A 59 5.73 0.97 -7.29
C LEU A 59 5.38 1.65 -8.61
N MET A 60 6.33 1.77 -9.54
CA MET A 60 6.06 2.33 -10.87
C MET A 60 5.02 1.54 -11.65
N ARG A 61 5.03 0.21 -11.56
CA ARG A 61 3.99 -0.64 -12.12
C ARG A 61 2.61 -0.33 -11.52
N ALA A 62 2.54 -0.10 -10.21
CA ALA A 62 1.29 0.25 -9.54
C ALA A 62 0.79 1.65 -9.96
N ILE A 63 1.70 2.63 -10.04
CA ILE A 63 1.43 3.99 -10.55
C ILE A 63 0.85 3.93 -11.97
N GLN A 64 1.45 3.15 -12.87
CA GLN A 64 0.88 2.95 -14.20
C GLN A 64 -0.51 2.31 -14.15
N ALA A 65 -0.68 1.26 -13.33
CA ALA A 65 -1.96 0.55 -13.23
C ALA A 65 -3.11 1.45 -12.73
N GLU A 66 -2.81 2.42 -11.87
CA GLU A 66 -3.74 3.46 -11.40
C GLU A 66 -3.97 4.59 -12.43
N GLY A 67 -3.20 4.61 -13.54
CA GLY A 67 -3.31 5.63 -14.57
C GLY A 67 -2.65 6.96 -14.20
N PHE A 68 -1.68 6.95 -13.30
CA PHE A 68 -0.95 8.14 -12.87
C PHE A 68 0.20 8.47 -13.83
N GLU A 69 -0.08 9.32 -14.81
CA GLU A 69 0.91 9.75 -15.81
C GLU A 69 1.78 10.92 -15.31
N TYR A 70 1.11 11.99 -14.87
CA TYR A 70 1.75 13.23 -14.43
C TYR A 70 1.40 13.56 -12.99
N CYS A 71 2.37 14.11 -12.27
CA CYS A 71 2.18 14.66 -10.95
C CYS A 71 1.35 15.96 -11.01
N THR A 72 0.56 16.21 -9.97
CA THR A 72 0.09 17.57 -9.67
C THR A 72 1.27 18.41 -9.17
N PRO A 73 1.19 19.77 -9.21
CA PRO A 73 2.29 20.62 -8.76
C PRO A 73 2.75 20.31 -7.32
N ILE A 74 1.79 20.15 -6.39
CA ILE A 74 2.10 19.81 -4.99
C ILE A 74 2.71 18.42 -4.83
N GLN A 75 2.37 17.47 -5.71
CA GLN A 75 2.98 16.14 -5.68
C GLN A 75 4.43 16.20 -6.17
N ALA A 76 4.69 16.90 -7.27
CA ALA A 76 6.04 17.05 -7.81
C ALA A 76 6.97 17.71 -6.80
N GLU A 77 6.54 18.84 -6.23
CA GLU A 77 7.30 19.55 -5.18
C GLU A 77 7.55 18.66 -3.96
N ALA A 78 6.53 17.93 -3.49
CA ALA A 78 6.70 17.03 -2.35
C ALA A 78 7.70 15.90 -2.68
N LEU A 79 7.53 15.20 -3.80
CA LEU A 79 8.35 14.06 -4.19
C LEU A 79 9.82 14.42 -4.42
N MET A 80 10.11 15.61 -4.95
CA MET A 80 11.49 16.10 -5.09
C MET A 80 12.25 16.16 -3.76
N HIS A 81 11.55 16.36 -2.64
CA HIS A 81 12.15 16.46 -1.32
C HIS A 81 12.05 15.15 -0.53
N THR A 82 10.88 14.51 -0.52
CA THR A 82 10.63 13.33 0.33
C THR A 82 11.37 12.09 -0.16
N LEU A 83 11.58 11.93 -1.48
CA LEU A 83 12.38 10.83 -2.01
C LEU A 83 13.87 10.95 -1.69
N LEU A 84 14.33 12.15 -1.32
CA LEU A 84 15.70 12.38 -0.84
C LEU A 84 15.81 12.22 0.69
N GLY A 85 14.76 11.73 1.36
CA GLY A 85 14.69 11.61 2.82
C GLY A 85 14.42 12.93 3.55
N GLY A 86 14.01 13.98 2.83
CA GLY A 86 13.68 15.28 3.42
C GLY A 86 12.26 15.35 3.98
N ASP A 87 12.08 16.18 5.01
CA ASP A 87 10.76 16.48 5.56
C ASP A 87 10.03 17.54 4.73
N VAL A 88 8.71 17.39 4.59
CA VAL A 88 7.85 18.33 3.86
C VAL A 88 6.59 18.65 4.64
N VAL A 89 6.23 19.94 4.69
CA VAL A 89 4.90 20.40 5.12
C VAL A 89 4.15 20.95 3.91
N GLY A 90 3.14 20.22 3.45
CA GLY A 90 2.33 20.61 2.29
C GLY A 90 0.96 21.16 2.67
N LYS A 91 0.67 22.42 2.29
CA LYS A 91 -0.68 23.01 2.40
C LYS A 91 -1.33 23.07 1.02
N ALA A 92 -2.36 22.26 0.80
CA ALA A 92 -3.18 22.32 -0.41
C ALA A 92 -4.63 21.88 -0.14
N GLN A 93 -5.57 22.25 -1.00
CA GLN A 93 -6.98 21.84 -0.90
C GLN A 93 -7.16 20.32 -1.13
N THR A 94 -8.29 19.75 -0.68
CA THR A 94 -8.66 18.35 -0.97
C THR A 94 -8.75 18.12 -2.49
N GLY A 95 -8.39 16.92 -2.95
CA GLY A 95 -8.39 16.57 -4.38
C GLY A 95 -7.11 16.93 -5.15
N THR A 96 -6.12 17.57 -4.50
CA THR A 96 -4.82 17.91 -5.12
C THR A 96 -3.79 16.79 -5.11
N GLY A 97 -4.14 15.62 -4.57
CA GLY A 97 -3.28 14.44 -4.63
C GLY A 97 -2.17 14.34 -3.58
N LYS A 98 -2.19 15.17 -2.51
CA LYS A 98 -1.23 15.09 -1.38
C LYS A 98 -1.11 13.69 -0.77
N THR A 99 -2.24 12.99 -0.62
CA THR A 99 -2.27 11.61 -0.08
C THR A 99 -1.43 10.67 -0.94
N ALA A 100 -1.52 10.78 -2.26
CA ALA A 100 -0.71 9.96 -3.15
C ALA A 100 0.79 10.31 -3.04
N ALA A 101 1.16 11.59 -2.96
CA ALA A 101 2.56 11.97 -2.76
C ALA A 101 3.16 11.39 -1.48
N PHE A 102 2.44 11.51 -0.35
CA PHE A 102 2.87 10.92 0.92
C PHE A 102 3.02 9.40 0.83
N LEU A 103 2.01 8.70 0.30
CA LEU A 103 2.04 7.24 0.19
C LEU A 103 3.12 6.75 -0.78
N ILE A 104 3.32 7.42 -1.91
CA ILE A 104 4.38 7.07 -2.88
C ILE A 104 5.75 7.18 -2.21
N SER A 105 6.00 8.27 -1.48
CA SER A 105 7.26 8.46 -0.75
C SER A 105 7.48 7.36 0.30
N MET A 106 6.47 7.10 1.11
CA MET A 106 6.51 6.07 2.16
C MET A 106 6.72 4.67 1.57
N LEU A 107 6.04 4.34 0.47
CA LEU A 107 6.18 3.05 -0.19
C LEU A 107 7.54 2.91 -0.89
N ALA A 108 8.07 3.96 -1.50
CA ALA A 108 9.41 3.96 -2.08
C ALA A 108 10.45 3.64 -0.99
N TYR A 109 10.39 4.37 0.12
CA TYR A 109 11.25 4.15 1.29
C TYR A 109 11.24 2.69 1.78
N PHE A 110 10.06 2.10 2.02
CA PHE A 110 9.98 0.70 2.50
C PHE A 110 10.28 -0.38 1.45
N LEU A 111 10.33 -0.03 0.16
CA LEU A 111 10.71 -0.97 -0.89
C LEU A 111 12.22 -0.97 -1.13
N GLU A 112 12.92 0.09 -0.75
CA GLU A 112 14.36 0.26 -0.92
C GLU A 112 15.12 -0.04 0.37
N GLU A 113 14.59 0.35 1.53
CA GLU A 113 15.21 0.03 2.82
C GLU A 113 14.75 -1.32 3.34
N GLU A 114 15.74 -2.14 3.75
CA GLU A 114 15.47 -3.34 4.54
C GLU A 114 15.04 -2.94 5.95
N ALA A 115 14.11 -3.71 6.53
CA ALA A 115 13.65 -3.42 7.88
C ALA A 115 14.85 -3.41 8.84
N PRO A 116 15.00 -2.39 9.70
CA PRO A 116 16.05 -2.37 10.70
C PRO A 116 15.92 -3.60 11.60
N ASP A 117 17.07 -4.17 11.97
CA ASP A 117 17.19 -5.35 12.83
C ASP A 117 16.44 -5.21 14.18
#